data_AF-A0A1B7TGG6-F1
#
_entry.id   AF-A0A1B7TGG6-F1
#
_cell.length_a   1.000
_cell.length_b   1.000
_cell.length_c   1.000
_cell.angle_alpha   90.00
_cell.angle_beta   90.00
_cell.angle_gamma   90.00
#
_symmetry.space_group_name_H-M   'P 1'
#
loop_
_entity.id
_entity.type
_entity.pdbx_description
1 polymer ?
#
loop_
_entity_poly.entity_id
_entity_poly.type
_entity_poly.pdbx_seq_one_letter_code
_entity_poly.pdbx_strand_id
1 'polypeptide(L)'
;MNGQLRHDFSDISLVTIPPPIKDDSVLLEKPPVQEIFTGKLVIKEFLTTGQNDESNSSFSSSLPRSSLLFQFVYDDSKEEVIFCDSNILDNLYKFREFIRESGNDSKNDSYDITVEVLKMRIPLQLKIKSSKEEMAFKDLLVRFKDEFELIEDMYYI
;
A
#
# COMPACT_ATOMS: atom_id res chain seq x y z
N MET A 1 19.06 -8.90 -13.62
CA MET A 1 17.81 -9.64 -13.30
C MET A 1 17.03 -8.77 -12.33
N ASN A 2 15.87 -8.26 -12.72
CA ASN A 2 15.00 -7.51 -11.80
C ASN A 2 14.40 -8.52 -10.82
N GLY A 3 14.71 -8.39 -9.53
CA GLY A 3 14.08 -9.21 -8.49
C GLY A 3 12.67 -8.68 -8.27
N GLN A 4 11.66 -9.55 -8.41
CA GLN A 4 10.30 -9.23 -8.00
C GLN A 4 9.95 -10.10 -6.80
N LEU A 5 9.71 -9.47 -5.65
CA LEU A 5 9.19 -10.12 -4.46
C LEU A 5 7.67 -9.93 -4.42
N ARG A 6 6.94 -10.98 -3.99
CA ARG A 6 5.48 -11.00 -3.89
C ARG A 6 5.09 -11.36 -2.46
N HIS A 7 4.28 -10.52 -1.84
CA HIS A 7 3.72 -10.73 -0.51
C HIS A 7 2.20 -10.79 -0.60
N ASP A 8 1.61 -11.89 -0.15
CA ASP A 8 0.18 -12.13 -0.24
C ASP A 8 -0.46 -12.08 1.16
N PHE A 9 -1.55 -11.32 1.28
CA PHE A 9 -2.37 -11.21 2.47
C PHE A 9 -3.80 -11.63 2.10
N SER A 10 -4.31 -12.61 2.83
CA SER A 10 -5.61 -13.22 2.61
C SER A 10 -6.66 -12.61 3.53
N ASP A 11 -7.90 -12.56 3.05
CA ASP A 11 -9.03 -12.09 3.86
C ASP A 11 -8.85 -10.65 4.39
N ILE A 12 -8.66 -9.74 3.43
CA ILE A 12 -8.66 -8.30 3.67
C ILE A 12 -10.00 -7.69 3.26
N SER A 13 -10.35 -6.56 3.86
CA SER A 13 -11.47 -5.74 3.38
C SER A 13 -11.13 -4.27 3.28
N LEU A 14 -11.72 -3.61 2.27
CA LEU A 14 -11.68 -2.17 2.13
C LEU A 14 -13.05 -1.61 2.47
N VAL A 15 -13.05 -0.63 3.37
CA VAL A 15 -14.27 0.05 3.79
C VAL A 15 -14.17 1.54 3.48
N THR A 16 -15.30 2.13 3.13
CA THR A 16 -15.45 3.58 2.98
C THR A 16 -16.35 4.13 4.08
N ILE A 17 -16.04 5.33 4.54
CA ILE A 17 -16.88 6.10 5.45
C ILE A 17 -17.51 7.21 4.60
N PRO A 18 -18.81 7.14 4.29
CA PRO A 18 -19.45 8.17 3.50
C PRO A 18 -19.37 9.52 4.25
N PRO A 19 -19.19 10.64 3.53
CA PRO A 19 -19.18 11.95 4.16
C PRO A 19 -20.53 12.19 4.85
N PRO A 20 -20.54 12.85 6.01
CA PRO A 20 -21.80 13.18 6.69
C PRO A 20 -22.67 14.00 5.74
N ILE A 21 -23.87 13.51 5.45
CA ILE A 21 -24.88 14.23 4.67
C ILE A 21 -25.24 15.47 5.49
N LYS A 22 -25.11 16.66 4.90
CA LYS A 22 -25.44 17.95 5.53
C LYS A 22 -26.96 18.14 5.64
N ASP A 23 -27.66 17.21 6.27
CA ASP A 23 -29.02 17.43 6.72
C ASP A 23 -28.99 17.74 8.21
N ASP A 24 -29.26 19.01 8.54
CA ASP A 24 -29.29 19.59 9.90
C ASP A 24 -30.38 18.97 10.81
N SER A 25 -31.02 17.87 10.42
CA SER A 25 -32.11 17.22 11.14
C SER A 25 -31.82 15.81 11.65
N VAL A 26 -30.62 15.24 11.41
CA VAL A 26 -30.24 13.90 11.92
C VAL A 26 -28.85 13.93 12.57
N LEU A 27 -28.73 14.68 13.67
CA LEU A 27 -27.68 14.41 14.65
C LEU A 27 -28.07 13.13 15.39
N LEU A 28 -27.45 11.98 15.09
CA LEU A 28 -27.08 10.96 16.11
C LEU A 28 -26.42 9.66 15.60
N GLU A 29 -26.38 9.33 14.31
CA GLU A 29 -25.77 8.07 13.87
C GLU A 29 -24.47 8.32 13.11
N LYS A 30 -23.37 7.69 13.57
CA LYS A 30 -22.14 7.64 12.79
C LYS A 30 -22.49 7.11 11.39
N PRO A 31 -22.01 7.74 10.31
CA PRO A 31 -22.29 7.28 8.96
C PRO A 31 -21.95 5.78 8.85
N PRO A 32 -22.83 4.95 8.24
CA PRO A 32 -22.60 3.52 8.16
C PRO A 32 -21.32 3.24 7.39
N VAL A 33 -20.40 2.51 8.00
CA VAL A 33 -19.19 2.02 7.34
C VAL A 33 -19.62 1.03 6.26
N GLN A 34 -19.33 1.32 5.00
CA GLN A 34 -19.71 0.47 3.89
C GLN A 34 -18.49 -0.33 3.43
N GLU A 35 -18.59 -1.65 3.46
CA GLU A 35 -17.59 -2.55 2.87
C GLU A 35 -17.78 -2.55 1.36
N ILE A 36 -16.71 -2.18 0.63
CA ILE A 36 -16.73 -2.06 -0.83
C ILE A 36 -15.93 -3.17 -1.50
N PHE A 37 -15.04 -3.84 -0.76
CA PHE A 37 -14.20 -4.91 -1.25
C PHE A 37 -13.88 -5.89 -0.13
N THR A 38 -13.92 -7.18 -0.46
CA THR A 38 -13.40 -8.29 0.35
C THR A 38 -12.65 -9.24 -0.57
N GLY A 39 -11.42 -9.60 -0.22
CA GLY A 39 -10.58 -10.44 -1.06
C GLY A 39 -9.14 -10.55 -0.55
N LYS A 40 -8.19 -10.48 -1.47
CA LYS A 40 -6.75 -10.57 -1.21
C LYS A 40 -6.03 -9.25 -1.50
N LEU A 41 -4.96 -9.01 -0.76
CA LEU A 41 -3.99 -7.96 -1.03
C LEU A 41 -2.67 -8.60 -1.44
N VAL A 42 -2.19 -8.24 -2.62
CA VAL A 42 -0.91 -8.66 -3.18
C VAL A 42 0.00 -7.44 -3.23
N ILE A 43 1.13 -7.49 -2.55
CA ILE A 43 2.16 -6.44 -2.61
C ILE A 43 3.31 -6.96 -3.47
N LYS A 44 3.57 -6.27 -4.58
CA LYS A 44 4.69 -6.54 -5.48
C LYS A 44 5.79 -5.53 -5.21
N GLU A 45 6.95 -6.03 -4.86
CA GLU A 45 8.17 -5.24 -4.67
C GLU A 45 9.10 -5.48 -5.86
N PHE A 46 9.55 -4.38 -6.46
CA PHE A 46 10.46 -4.38 -7.59
C PHE A 46 11.81 -3.84 -7.15
N LEU A 47 12.83 -4.69 -7.23
CA LEU A 47 14.20 -4.34 -6.90
C LEU A 47 14.99 -4.18 -8.20
N THR A 48 15.40 -2.96 -8.48
CA THR A 48 16.37 -2.70 -9.55
C THR A 48 17.76 -2.60 -8.95
N THR A 49 18.56 -3.65 -9.18
CA THR A 49 20.00 -3.59 -8.98
C THR A 49 20.60 -3.01 -10.26
N GLY A 50 21.35 -1.92 -10.14
CA GLY A 50 22.09 -1.34 -11.27
C GLY A 50 23.00 -2.39 -11.89
N GLN A 51 22.57 -3.02 -12.98
CA GLN A 51 23.45 -3.87 -13.75
C GLN A 51 24.41 -2.96 -14.50
N ASN A 52 25.69 -3.09 -14.17
CA ASN A 52 26.78 -2.59 -15.01
C ASN A 52 26.67 -3.24 -16.39
N ASP A 53 26.15 -2.52 -17.38
CA ASP A 53 26.49 -2.81 -18.76
C ASP A 53 27.94 -2.39 -18.97
N GLU A 54 28.81 -3.36 -19.29
CA GLU A 54 30.24 -3.20 -19.53
C GLU A 54 30.57 -2.41 -20.81
N SER A 55 30.06 -1.18 -20.95
CA SER A 55 30.46 -0.30 -22.03
C SER A 55 30.70 1.13 -21.53
N ASN A 56 31.95 1.38 -21.15
CA ASN A 56 32.64 2.67 -21.21
C ASN A 56 31.79 3.94 -21.01
N SER A 57 31.55 4.33 -19.76
CA SER A 57 31.66 5.74 -19.32
C SER A 57 31.16 5.88 -17.89
N SER A 58 31.98 6.50 -17.03
CA SER A 58 31.59 7.16 -15.78
C SER A 58 31.01 6.26 -14.68
N PHE A 59 31.61 6.31 -13.50
CA PHE A 59 31.01 5.84 -12.25
C PHE A 59 29.70 6.60 -11.97
N SER A 60 28.60 6.25 -12.65
CA SER A 60 27.26 6.45 -12.11
C SER A 60 26.76 5.08 -11.72
N SER A 61 27.16 4.63 -10.53
CA SER A 61 26.44 3.56 -9.85
C SER A 61 24.99 4.01 -9.74
N SER A 62 24.11 3.51 -10.61
CA SER A 62 22.68 3.79 -10.50
C SER A 62 22.26 3.25 -9.15
N LEU A 63 21.94 4.15 -8.21
CA LEU A 63 21.50 3.80 -6.87
C LEU A 63 20.37 2.77 -6.95
N PRO A 64 20.34 1.77 -6.05
CA PRO A 64 19.27 0.79 -6.04
C PRO A 64 17.92 1.52 -5.92
N ARG A 65 16.96 1.18 -6.78
CA ARG A 65 15.58 1.65 -6.64
C ARG A 65 14.71 0.50 -6.21
N SER A 66 14.01 0.72 -5.10
CA SER A 66 12.92 -0.10 -4.61
C SER A 66 11.60 0.55 -5.03
N SER A 67 10.63 -0.24 -5.45
CA SER A 67 9.32 0.26 -5.85
C SER A 67 8.24 -0.75 -5.50
N LEU A 68 7.11 -0.26 -4.99
CA LEU A 68 6.01 -1.09 -4.48
C LEU A 68 4.73 -0.86 -5.28
N LEU A 69 3.98 -1.94 -5.48
CA LEU A 69 2.64 -1.93 -6.04
C LEU A 69 1.71 -2.75 -5.15
N PHE A 70 0.69 -2.12 -4.59
CA PHE A 70 -0.36 -2.76 -3.82
C PHE A 70 -1.50 -3.10 -4.78
N GLN A 71 -1.89 -4.36 -4.83
CA GLN A 71 -2.89 -4.87 -5.76
C GLN A 71 -3.99 -5.60 -4.98
N PHE A 72 -5.22 -5.14 -5.15
CA PHE A 72 -6.41 -5.70 -4.51
C PHE A 72 -7.11 -6.64 -5.47
N VAL A 73 -7.29 -7.90 -5.09
CA VAL A 73 -7.72 -8.99 -5.98
C VAL A 73 -8.89 -9.74 -5.37
N TYR A 74 -9.95 -9.95 -6.14
CA TYR A 74 -11.01 -10.89 -5.75
C TYR A 74 -10.49 -12.33 -5.89
N ASP A 75 -10.52 -13.08 -4.77
CA ASP A 75 -10.04 -14.46 -4.58
C ASP A 75 -10.72 -15.50 -5.53
N ASP A 76 -10.28 -16.74 -5.83
CA ASP A 76 -8.97 -17.41 -6.04
C ASP A 76 -9.10 -18.28 -7.32
N SER A 77 -9.81 -17.75 -8.32
CA SER A 77 -10.04 -18.51 -9.56
C SER A 77 -8.76 -18.55 -10.40
N LYS A 78 -8.65 -19.47 -11.36
CA LYS A 78 -7.45 -19.64 -12.23
C LYS A 78 -6.98 -18.34 -12.93
N GLU A 79 -7.82 -17.30 -12.91
CA GLU A 79 -7.51 -15.94 -13.34
C GLU A 79 -7.78 -14.98 -12.16
N GLU A 80 -6.73 -14.27 -11.72
CA GLU A 80 -6.82 -13.22 -10.70
C GLU A 80 -7.64 -12.04 -11.25
N VAL A 81 -8.79 -11.73 -10.62
CA VAL A 81 -9.60 -10.56 -10.98
C VAL A 81 -9.18 -9.37 -10.13
N ILE A 82 -8.46 -8.43 -10.75
CA ILE A 82 -7.98 -7.21 -10.09
C ILE A 82 -9.16 -6.26 -9.86
N PHE A 83 -9.39 -5.88 -8.61
CA PHE A 83 -10.32 -4.83 -8.23
C PHE A 83 -9.72 -3.45 -8.45
N CYS A 84 -8.56 -3.20 -7.85
CA CYS A 84 -7.79 -1.98 -8.06
C CYS A 84 -6.32 -2.18 -7.71
N ASP A 85 -5.49 -1.29 -8.26
CA ASP A 85 -4.06 -1.20 -7.97
C ASP A 85 -3.76 0.18 -7.36
N SER A 86 -2.72 0.25 -6.53
CA SER A 86 -2.13 1.52 -6.12
C SER A 86 -1.29 2.11 -7.26
N ASN A 87 -0.92 3.37 -7.09
CA ASN A 87 0.24 3.90 -7.82
C ASN A 87 1.52 3.17 -7.38
N ILE A 88 2.53 3.22 -8.23
CA ILE A 88 3.88 2.76 -7.87
C ILE A 88 4.44 3.69 -6.79
N LEU A 89 4.72 3.11 -5.62
CA LEU A 89 5.35 3.80 -4.50
C LEU A 89 6.87 3.56 -4.59
N ASP A 90 7.62 4.59 -4.96
CA ASP A 90 9.07 4.52 -5.22
C ASP A 90 9.90 5.43 -4.30
N ASN A 91 9.25 6.07 -3.33
CA ASN A 91 9.88 6.96 -2.36
C ASN A 91 9.02 7.09 -1.09
N LEU A 92 9.60 7.68 -0.05
CA LEU A 92 8.98 7.81 1.26
C LEU A 92 7.76 8.76 1.24
N TYR A 93 7.81 9.82 0.41
CA TYR A 93 6.71 10.76 0.28
C TYR A 93 5.44 10.08 -0.25
N LYS A 94 5.55 9.32 -1.35
CA LYS A 94 4.43 8.54 -1.92
C LYS A 94 3.95 7.46 -0.95
N PHE A 95 4.87 6.81 -0.24
CA PHE A 95 4.50 5.82 0.77
C PHE A 95 3.64 6.43 1.90
N ARG A 96 4.06 7.56 2.48
CA ARG A 96 3.33 8.28 3.55
C ARG A 96 2.01 8.91 3.09
N GLU A 97 1.90 9.20 1.78
CA GLU A 97 0.65 9.63 1.16
C GLU A 97 -0.30 8.45 0.97
N PHE A 98 0.23 7.30 0.56
CA PHE A 98 -0.57 6.11 0.30
C PHE A 98 -1.12 5.49 1.57
N ILE A 99 -0.29 5.21 2.58
CA ILE A 99 -0.68 4.45 3.78
C ILE A 99 -0.40 5.20 5.07
N ARG A 100 -1.38 5.19 5.98
CA ARG A 100 -1.27 5.74 7.33
C ARG A 100 -1.94 4.79 8.32
N GLU A 101 -1.37 4.66 9.50
CA GLU A 101 -2.02 3.95 10.60
C GLU A 101 -3.21 4.79 11.11
N SER A 102 -4.41 4.22 11.15
CA SER A 102 -5.59 4.89 11.72
C SER A 102 -5.51 4.79 13.25
N GLY A 103 -5.61 5.93 13.93
CA GLY A 103 -5.10 6.15 15.29
C GLY A 103 -5.60 5.24 16.45
N ASN A 104 -4.63 4.94 17.33
CA ASN A 104 -4.61 4.88 18.81
C ASN A 104 -5.57 4.02 19.65
N ASP A 105 -6.59 3.36 19.11
CA ASP A 105 -7.38 2.42 19.91
C ASP A 105 -6.94 0.97 19.66
N SER A 106 -6.15 0.49 20.63
CA SER A 106 -5.58 -0.86 20.90
C SER A 106 -6.42 -2.13 20.62
N LYS A 107 -7.46 -2.07 19.79
CA LYS A 107 -8.37 -3.20 19.53
C LYS A 107 -8.72 -3.44 18.06
N ASN A 108 -8.40 -2.55 17.12
CA ASN A 108 -8.60 -2.80 15.69
C ASN A 108 -7.61 -1.95 14.88
N ASP A 109 -6.38 -2.42 14.66
CA ASP A 109 -5.43 -1.69 13.82
C ASP A 109 -5.94 -1.75 12.39
N SER A 110 -6.35 -0.58 11.90
CA SER A 110 -6.82 -0.39 10.54
C SER A 110 -5.91 0.60 9.86
N TYR A 111 -5.74 0.47 8.55
CA TYR A 111 -4.83 1.30 7.79
C TYR A 111 -5.64 2.20 6.87
N ASP A 112 -5.46 3.51 6.99
CA ASP A 112 -5.98 4.46 6.03
C ASP A 112 -5.11 4.37 4.77
N ILE A 113 -5.70 3.92 3.66
CA ILE A 113 -5.04 3.82 2.37
C ILE A 113 -5.69 4.75 1.35
N THR A 114 -4.88 5.35 0.48
CA THR A 114 -5.37 6.21 -0.61
C THR A 114 -5.15 5.51 -1.95
N VAL A 115 -6.23 5.02 -2.57
CA VAL A 115 -6.16 4.41 -3.91
C VAL A 115 -6.46 5.45 -4.99
N GLU A 116 -5.87 5.29 -6.18
CA GLU A 116 -6.16 6.14 -7.33
C GLU A 116 -6.98 5.36 -8.36
N VAL A 117 -8.24 5.75 -8.56
CA VAL A 117 -9.14 5.14 -9.54
C VAL A 117 -9.57 6.21 -10.52
N LEU A 118 -9.29 6.02 -11.81
CA LEU A 118 -9.66 6.96 -12.88
C LEU A 118 -9.20 8.41 -12.62
N LYS A 119 -7.98 8.60 -12.07
CA LYS A 119 -7.41 9.90 -11.66
C LYS A 119 -8.11 10.57 -10.46
N MET A 120 -8.96 9.85 -9.75
CA MET A 120 -9.54 10.29 -8.48
C MET A 120 -8.86 9.58 -7.33
N ARG A 121 -8.45 10.33 -6.30
CA ARG A 121 -7.88 9.80 -5.07
C ARG A 121 -9.00 9.49 -4.09
N ILE A 122 -9.13 8.22 -3.73
CA ILE A 122 -10.21 7.73 -2.87
C ILE A 122 -9.57 7.23 -1.57
N PRO A 123 -9.83 7.90 -0.43
CA PRO A 123 -9.40 7.40 0.87
C PRO A 123 -10.30 6.23 1.26
N LEU A 124 -9.68 5.13 1.65
CA LEU A 124 -10.30 3.90 2.10
C LEU A 124 -9.63 3.45 3.39
N GLN A 125 -10.34 2.64 4.16
CA GLN A 125 -9.77 1.99 5.33
C GLN A 125 -9.59 0.50 5.02
N LEU A 126 -8.34 0.05 5.05
CA LEU A 126 -7.93 -1.34 4.93
C LEU A 126 -8.01 -2.02 6.29
N LYS A 127 -8.70 -3.16 6.31
CA LYS A 127 -8.79 -4.06 7.46
C LYS A 127 -8.21 -5.41 7.08
N ILE A 128 -7.27 -5.90 7.87
CA ILE A 128 -6.71 -7.25 7.75
C ILE A 128 -7.35 -8.07 8.85
N LYS A 129 -8.15 -9.09 8.49
CA LYS A 129 -8.96 -9.80 9.49
C LYS A 129 -8.17 -10.79 10.33
N SER A 130 -7.05 -11.29 9.78
CA SER A 130 -6.15 -12.22 10.47
C SER A 130 -5.07 -11.47 11.23
N SER A 131 -5.03 -11.63 12.56
CA SER A 131 -4.02 -10.99 13.42
C SER A 131 -2.57 -11.40 13.07
N LYS A 132 -2.37 -12.63 12.58
CA LYS A 132 -1.05 -13.08 12.11
C LYS A 132 -0.62 -12.31 10.86
N GLU A 133 -1.54 -12.11 9.93
CA GLU A 133 -1.27 -11.40 8.69
C GLU A 133 -1.15 -9.90 8.90
N GLU A 134 -1.92 -9.35 9.82
CA GLU A 134 -1.81 -7.97 10.29
C GLU A 134 -0.40 -7.70 10.84
N MET A 135 0.13 -8.59 11.69
CA MET A 135 1.49 -8.47 12.21
C MET A 135 2.52 -8.56 11.08
N ALA A 136 2.38 -9.52 10.17
CA ALA A 136 3.27 -9.66 9.02
C ALA A 136 3.22 -8.44 8.09
N PHE A 137 2.04 -7.84 7.91
CA PHE A 137 1.85 -6.62 7.13
C PHE A 137 2.53 -5.43 7.79
N LYS A 138 2.37 -5.28 9.11
CA LYS A 138 3.02 -4.22 9.89
C LYS A 138 4.54 -4.31 9.80
N ASP A 139 5.10 -5.51 10.01
CA ASP A 139 6.55 -5.75 9.89
C ASP A 139 7.05 -5.39 8.49
N LEU A 140 6.26 -5.73 7.46
CA LEU A 140 6.57 -5.41 6.08
C LEU A 140 6.55 -3.90 5.80
N LEU A 141 5.58 -3.16 6.33
CA LEU A 141 5.52 -1.70 6.20
C LEU A 141 6.71 -1.02 6.88
N VAL A 142 7.11 -1.48 8.07
CA VAL A 142 8.29 -0.98 8.77
C VAL A 142 9.55 -1.20 7.92
N ARG A 143 9.74 -2.41 7.41
CA ARG A 143 10.88 -2.71 6.51
C ARG A 143 10.93 -1.76 5.32
N PHE A 144 9.81 -1.57 4.63
CA PHE A 144 9.76 -0.70 3.44
C PHE A 144 10.04 0.76 3.77
N LYS A 145 9.53 1.24 4.90
CA LYS A 145 9.80 2.59 5.36
C LYS A 145 11.30 2.79 5.62
N ASP A 146 11.93 1.87 6.34
CA ASP A 146 13.37 1.92 6.64
C ASP A 146 14.19 1.87 5.35
N GLU A 147 13.79 1.04 4.38
CA GLU A 147 14.45 0.94 3.07
C GLU A 147 14.35 2.24 2.27
N PHE A 148 13.19 2.89 2.22
CA PHE A 148 13.05 4.19 1.56
C PHE A 148 13.85 5.29 2.26
N GLU A 149 13.89 5.30 3.60
CA GLU A 149 14.69 6.25 4.37
C GLU A 149 16.19 6.08 4.08
N LEU A 150 16.69 4.84 4.05
CA LEU A 150 18.08 4.55 3.67
C LEU A 150 18.40 4.98 2.23
N ILE A 151 17.50 4.71 1.28
CA ILE A 151 17.70 5.12 -0.12
C ILE A 151 17.73 6.64 -0.23
N GLU A 152 16.80 7.35 0.42
CA GLU A 152 16.79 8.82 0.43
C GLU A 152 18.09 9.39 1.02
N ASP A 153 18.55 8.86 2.16
CA ASP A 153 19.82 9.28 2.78
C ASP A 153 21.01 9.13 1.83
N MET A 154 21.05 8.08 0.98
CA MET A 154 22.10 7.90 -0.02
C MET A 154 22.08 8.96 -1.14
N TYR A 155 20.93 9.57 -1.45
CA TYR A 155 20.84 10.64 -2.46
C TYR A 155 21.31 12.00 -1.93
N TYR A 156 21.41 12.17 -0.61
CA TYR A 156 21.83 13.42 0.04
C TYR A 156 23.29 13.41 0.57
N ILE A 157 24.07 12.39 0.21
CA ILE A 157 25.53 12.29 0.42
C ILE A 157 26.26 12.71 -0.86
#